data_AF-A0A9X0HLU5-F1
#
_entry.id   AF-A0A9X0HLU5-F1
#
_cell.length_a   1.000
_cell.length_b   1.000
_cell.length_c   1.000
_cell.angle_alpha   90.00
_cell.angle_beta   90.00
_cell.angle_gamma   90.00
#
_symmetry.space_group_name_H-M   'P 1'
#
loop_
_entity.id
_entity.type
_entity.pdbx_description
1 polymer ?
#
loop_
_entity_poly.entity_id
_entity_poly.type
_entity_poly.pdbx_seq_one_letter_code
_entity_poly.pdbx_strand_id
1 'polypeptide(L)'
;MNNRTLGIIALVFSPCLQLMGMVGFSKAPWAESVSAGFGLLFLVGWACSATALRHNRLTGSGRGAQVLYTAQLTLFALASMQQVFDMTVGRQQHLVYFVADMAWPGSMALMLIAGVAVLRTRMWAGWRRFVPLACALFLPVFFALVPVLGRDVAASIAGWYTVGAWGLLAYAVLSTPEPKLVPALVPAK
;
A
#
# COMPACT_ATOMS: atom_id res chain seq x y z
N MET A 1 13.15 -5.95 11.34
CA MET A 1 13.35 -6.49 9.99
C MET A 1 14.17 -5.51 9.19
N ASN A 2 15.07 -6.01 8.35
CA ASN A 2 15.83 -5.15 7.43
C ASN A 2 14.92 -4.70 6.25
N ASN A 3 15.27 -3.58 5.63
CA ASN A 3 14.64 -3.03 4.43
C ASN A 3 14.62 -4.04 3.28
N ARG A 4 15.62 -4.92 3.21
CA ARG A 4 15.70 -5.95 2.17
C ARG A 4 14.53 -6.92 2.21
N THR A 5 14.22 -7.47 3.39
CA THR A 5 13.08 -8.38 3.59
C THR A 5 11.77 -7.64 3.36
N LEU A 6 11.62 -6.42 3.91
CA LEU A 6 10.40 -5.61 3.71
C LEU A 6 10.16 -5.31 2.22
N GLY A 7 11.21 -4.93 1.49
CA GLY A 7 11.15 -4.64 0.07
C GLY A 7 10.85 -5.87 -0.80
N ILE A 8 11.41 -7.03 -0.46
CA ILE A 8 11.12 -8.29 -1.18
C ILE A 8 9.66 -8.69 -0.97
N ILE A 9 9.15 -8.68 0.26
CA ILE A 9 7.74 -9.00 0.53
C ILE A 9 6.82 -8.04 -0.23
N ALA A 10 7.12 -6.73 -0.17
CA ALA A 10 6.37 -5.72 -0.89
C ALA A 10 6.38 -5.95 -2.41
N LEU A 11 7.52 -6.33 -2.97
CA LEU A 11 7.66 -6.55 -4.42
C LEU A 11 6.87 -7.77 -4.87
N VAL A 12 6.99 -8.88 -4.13
CA VAL A 12 6.29 -10.15 -4.40
C VAL A 12 4.77 -9.98 -4.33
N PHE A 13 4.27 -9.15 -3.41
CA PHE A 13 2.83 -8.91 -3.25
C PHE A 13 2.28 -7.71 -4.02
N SER A 14 3.13 -6.93 -4.70
CA SER A 14 2.69 -5.84 -5.57
C SER A 14 1.72 -6.25 -6.69
N PRO A 15 1.82 -7.43 -7.35
CA PRO A 15 0.84 -7.83 -8.37
C PRO A 15 -0.51 -8.29 -7.79
N CYS A 16 -0.63 -8.49 -6.47
CA CYS A 16 -1.82 -9.12 -5.89
C CYS A 16 -3.08 -8.27 -6.07
N LEU A 17 -3.01 -6.94 -6.13
CA LEU A 17 -4.20 -6.13 -6.40
C LEU A 17 -4.74 -6.33 -7.84
N GLN A 18 -3.85 -6.52 -8.82
CA GLN A 18 -4.26 -6.90 -10.18
C GLN A 18 -4.87 -8.30 -10.20
N LEU A 19 -4.29 -9.26 -9.47
CA LEU A 19 -4.81 -10.62 -9.37
C LEU A 19 -6.19 -10.65 -8.68
N MET A 20 -6.38 -9.85 -7.63
CA MET A 20 -7.67 -9.60 -7.00
C MET A 20 -8.69 -9.12 -8.06
N GLY A 21 -8.35 -8.09 -8.84
CA GLY A 21 -9.22 -7.61 -9.92
C GLY A 21 -9.55 -8.69 -10.95
N MET A 22 -8.55 -9.41 -11.46
CA MET A 22 -8.71 -10.47 -12.47
C MET A 22 -9.60 -11.61 -11.98
N VAL A 23 -9.37 -12.10 -10.76
CA VAL A 23 -10.20 -13.17 -10.18
C VAL A 23 -11.60 -12.66 -9.86
N GLY A 24 -11.74 -11.40 -9.42
CA GLY A 24 -13.02 -10.77 -9.12
C GLY A 24 -13.97 -10.66 -10.33
N PHE A 25 -13.48 -10.77 -11.57
CA PHE A 25 -14.34 -10.85 -12.76
C PHE A 25 -14.91 -12.25 -13.01
N SER A 26 -14.41 -13.28 -12.33
CA SER A 26 -14.92 -14.64 -12.44
C SER A 26 -16.27 -14.77 -11.73
N LYS A 27 -17.20 -15.52 -12.35
CA LYS A 27 -18.49 -15.88 -11.74
C LYS A 27 -18.43 -17.14 -10.89
N ALA A 28 -17.24 -17.73 -10.73
CA ALA A 28 -17.08 -18.96 -9.96
C ALA A 28 -17.37 -18.71 -8.46
N PRO A 29 -18.02 -19.65 -7.74
CA PRO A 29 -18.36 -19.47 -6.33
C PRO A 29 -17.15 -19.20 -5.41
N TRP A 30 -15.96 -19.70 -5.77
CA TRP A 30 -14.72 -19.53 -5.02
C TRP A 30 -13.99 -18.22 -5.33
N ALA A 31 -14.40 -17.50 -6.38
CA ALA A 31 -13.66 -16.35 -6.89
C ALA A 31 -13.60 -15.20 -5.89
N GLU A 32 -14.70 -14.92 -5.18
CA GLU A 32 -14.76 -13.87 -4.16
C GLU A 32 -13.73 -14.12 -3.05
N SER A 33 -13.71 -15.33 -2.48
CA SER A 33 -12.76 -15.67 -1.41
C SER A 33 -11.31 -15.62 -1.85
N VAL A 34 -10.99 -16.12 -3.06
CA VAL A 34 -9.62 -16.08 -3.59
C VAL A 34 -9.19 -14.65 -3.91
N SER A 35 -10.09 -13.84 -4.50
CA SER A 35 -9.86 -12.42 -4.77
C SER A 35 -9.54 -11.66 -3.49
N ALA A 36 -10.32 -11.86 -2.43
CA ALA A 36 -10.10 -11.24 -1.15
C ALA A 36 -8.77 -11.66 -0.49
N GLY A 37 -8.37 -12.93 -0.66
CA GLY A 37 -7.05 -13.42 -0.27
C GLY A 37 -5.90 -12.65 -0.94
N PHE A 38 -6.02 -12.36 -2.24
CA PHE A 38 -5.04 -11.50 -2.92
C PHE A 38 -5.06 -10.05 -2.39
N GLY A 39 -6.24 -9.53 -2.04
CA GLY A 39 -6.37 -8.24 -1.36
C GLY A 39 -5.58 -8.18 -0.04
N LEU A 40 -5.65 -9.23 0.79
CA LEU A 40 -4.84 -9.34 2.01
C LEU A 40 -3.34 -9.35 1.73
N LEU A 41 -2.90 -10.15 0.76
CA LEU A 41 -1.47 -10.22 0.40
C LEU A 41 -0.96 -8.86 -0.05
N PHE A 42 -1.74 -8.14 -0.87
CA PHE A 42 -1.41 -6.78 -1.28
C PHE A 42 -1.27 -5.83 -0.08
N LEU A 43 -2.21 -5.86 0.88
CA LEU A 43 -2.15 -5.05 2.10
C LEU A 43 -0.89 -5.37 2.93
N VAL A 44 -0.50 -6.64 3.02
CA VAL A 44 0.76 -7.04 3.68
C VAL A 44 1.97 -6.43 2.98
N GLY A 45 2.04 -6.51 1.65
CA GLY A 45 3.13 -5.92 0.87
C GLY A 45 3.19 -4.39 1.05
N TRP A 46 2.04 -3.74 1.07
CA TRP A 46 1.95 -2.30 1.26
C TRP A 46 2.34 -1.89 2.70
N ALA A 47 1.92 -2.65 3.72
CA ALA A 47 2.33 -2.46 5.11
C ALA A 47 3.85 -2.61 5.29
N CYS A 48 4.48 -3.55 4.58
CA CYS A 48 5.95 -3.68 4.57
C CYS A 48 6.63 -2.43 4.02
N SER A 49 6.11 -1.88 2.91
CA SER A 49 6.61 -0.63 2.33
C SER A 49 6.42 0.54 3.30
N ALA A 50 5.25 0.67 3.94
CA ALA A 50 4.98 1.73 4.91
C ALA A 50 5.91 1.63 6.14
N THR A 51 6.14 0.42 6.64
CA THR A 51 7.09 0.15 7.73
C THR A 51 8.50 0.58 7.35
N ALA A 52 8.96 0.25 6.14
CA ALA A 52 10.26 0.65 5.67
C ALA A 52 10.37 2.19 5.51
N LEU A 53 9.34 2.86 4.99
CA LEU A 53 9.29 4.32 4.93
C LEU A 53 9.47 4.93 6.34
N ARG A 54 8.80 4.36 7.34
CA ARG A 54 8.89 4.82 8.74
C ARG A 54 10.27 4.54 9.37
N HIS A 55 10.81 3.34 9.19
CA HIS A 55 12.12 2.94 9.71
C HIS A 55 13.24 3.83 9.19
N ASN A 56 13.20 4.14 7.90
CA ASN A 56 14.19 5.01 7.25
C ASN A 56 13.86 6.50 7.39
N ARG A 57 12.84 6.86 8.19
CA ARG A 57 12.40 8.24 8.45
C ARG A 57 12.06 9.03 7.18
N LEU A 58 11.69 8.34 6.10
CA LEU A 58 11.46 8.94 4.79
C LEU A 58 10.24 9.86 4.78
N THR A 59 9.26 9.62 5.66
CA THR A 59 8.10 10.50 5.90
C THR A 59 8.35 11.50 7.05
N GLY A 60 9.55 11.53 7.62
CA GLY A 60 9.97 12.37 8.74
C GLY A 60 10.31 11.58 10.00
N SER A 61 10.83 12.28 11.01
CA SER A 61 11.26 11.69 12.29
C SER A 61 10.36 12.05 13.49
N GLY A 62 9.47 13.03 13.34
CA GLY A 62 8.65 13.58 14.43
C GLY A 62 7.30 12.88 14.66
N ARG A 63 6.50 13.45 15.58
CA ARG A 63 5.16 12.95 15.94
C ARG A 63 4.22 12.87 14.72
N GLY A 64 4.29 13.82 13.79
CA GLY A 64 3.47 13.79 12.57
C GLY A 64 3.72 12.54 11.71
N ALA A 65 4.99 12.14 11.55
CA ALA A 65 5.34 10.91 10.83
C ALA A 65 4.85 9.65 11.56
N GLN A 66 4.88 9.68 12.91
CA GLN A 66 4.33 8.60 13.72
C GLN A 66 2.81 8.48 13.57
N VAL A 67 2.07 9.60 13.65
CA VAL A 67 0.61 9.62 13.48
C VAL A 67 0.23 9.13 12.09
N LEU A 68 0.91 9.60 11.04
CA LEU A 68 0.68 9.16 9.67
C LEU A 68 0.89 7.64 9.53
N TYR A 69 1.99 7.12 10.06
CA TYR A 69 2.28 5.69 10.01
C TYR A 69 1.25 4.86 10.77
N THR A 70 0.91 5.25 12.00
CA THR A 70 -0.10 4.56 12.81
C THR A 70 -1.46 4.59 12.12
N ALA A 71 -1.89 5.75 11.62
CA ALA A 71 -3.16 5.88 10.88
C ALA A 71 -3.18 4.99 9.64
N GLN A 72 -2.08 4.92 8.88
CA GLN A 72 -1.98 4.02 7.73
C GLN A 72 -2.15 2.56 8.13
N LEU A 73 -1.48 2.11 9.19
CA LEU A 73 -1.61 0.73 9.68
C LEU A 73 -3.02 0.42 10.21
N THR A 74 -3.66 1.39 10.88
CA THR A 74 -5.06 1.24 11.32
C THR A 74 -5.98 1.04 10.13
N LEU A 75 -5.81 1.82 9.05
CA LEU A 75 -6.59 1.63 7.84
C LEU A 75 -6.30 0.29 7.16
N PHE A 76 -5.05 -0.18 7.15
CA PHE A 76 -4.74 -1.52 6.64
C PHE A 76 -5.38 -2.62 7.48
N ALA A 77 -5.43 -2.48 8.80
CA ALA A 77 -6.11 -3.43 9.68
C ALA A 77 -7.61 -3.46 9.37
N LEU A 78 -8.27 -2.31 9.23
CA LEU A 78 -9.68 -2.22 8.86
C LEU A 78 -9.95 -2.81 7.46
N ALA A 79 -9.13 -2.46 6.47
CA ALA A 79 -9.24 -3.03 5.12
C ALA A 79 -9.04 -4.55 5.13
N SER A 80 -8.14 -5.06 5.98
CA SER A 80 -7.96 -6.51 6.15
C SER A 80 -9.18 -7.18 6.75
N MET A 81 -9.91 -6.51 7.66
CA MET A 81 -11.19 -7.02 8.17
C MET A 81 -12.22 -7.17 7.04
N GLN A 82 -12.33 -6.19 6.14
CA GLN A 82 -13.20 -6.29 4.96
C GLN A 82 -12.82 -7.50 4.10
N GLN A 83 -11.53 -7.73 3.87
CA GLN A 83 -11.10 -8.90 3.10
C GLN A 83 -11.42 -10.23 3.81
N VAL A 84 -11.32 -10.28 5.14
CA VAL A 84 -11.74 -11.48 5.90
C VAL A 84 -13.26 -11.71 5.79
N PHE A 85 -14.08 -10.65 5.78
CA PHE A 85 -15.52 -10.78 5.53
C PHE A 85 -15.77 -11.39 4.15
N ASP A 86 -15.19 -10.82 3.08
CA ASP A 86 -15.33 -11.32 1.72
C ASP A 86 -14.86 -12.77 1.57
N MET A 87 -13.81 -13.16 2.30
CA MET A 87 -13.32 -14.54 2.31
C MET A 87 -14.27 -15.55 2.94
N THR A 88 -14.98 -15.16 3.99
CA THR A 88 -15.68 -16.11 4.89
C THR A 88 -17.18 -16.10 4.71
N VAL A 89 -17.79 -14.92 4.79
CA VAL A 89 -19.24 -14.72 4.76
C VAL A 89 -19.70 -13.94 3.52
N GLY A 90 -18.76 -13.47 2.71
CA GLY A 90 -19.01 -12.62 1.55
C GLY A 90 -19.39 -11.19 1.92
N ARG A 91 -19.65 -10.36 0.91
CA ARG A 91 -20.03 -8.95 1.08
C ARG A 91 -21.29 -8.74 1.93
N GLN A 92 -21.23 -7.78 2.85
CA GLN A 92 -22.31 -7.51 3.82
C GLN A 92 -22.84 -6.06 3.74
N GLN A 93 -24.07 -5.84 4.20
CA GLN A 93 -24.72 -4.51 4.19
C GLN A 93 -24.66 -3.75 5.52
N HIS A 94 -23.99 -4.29 6.54
CA HIS A 94 -23.95 -3.68 7.87
C HIS A 94 -22.80 -2.66 8.02
N LEU A 95 -22.93 -1.77 9.00
CA LEU A 95 -22.03 -0.62 9.19
C LEU A 95 -20.55 -1.01 9.33
N VAL A 96 -20.24 -2.10 10.03
CA VAL A 96 -18.85 -2.57 10.23
C VAL A 96 -18.19 -2.89 8.89
N TYR A 97 -18.88 -3.61 8.00
CA TYR A 97 -18.39 -3.91 6.66
C TYR A 97 -18.14 -2.63 5.86
N PHE A 98 -19.11 -1.71 5.88
CA PHE A 98 -18.98 -0.43 5.18
C PHE A 98 -17.76 0.39 5.65
N VAL A 99 -17.56 0.50 6.97
CA VAL A 99 -16.40 1.21 7.53
C VAL A 99 -15.09 0.54 7.14
N ALA A 100 -15.05 -0.79 7.15
CA ALA A 100 -13.89 -1.57 6.73
C ALA A 100 -13.59 -1.39 5.23
N ASP A 101 -14.61 -1.37 4.37
CA ASP A 101 -14.49 -1.11 2.93
C ASP A 101 -13.97 0.31 2.65
N MET A 102 -14.47 1.30 3.38
CA MET A 102 -13.99 2.70 3.27
C MET A 102 -12.52 2.88 3.69
N ALA A 103 -11.92 1.92 4.39
CA ALA A 103 -10.51 1.98 4.71
C ALA A 103 -9.60 1.86 3.47
N TRP A 104 -10.07 1.24 2.37
CA TRP A 104 -9.35 1.21 1.09
C TRP A 104 -9.10 2.62 0.53
N PRO A 105 -10.13 3.42 0.17
CA PRO A 105 -9.91 4.78 -0.32
C PRO A 105 -9.27 5.69 0.73
N GLY A 106 -9.56 5.49 2.02
CA GLY A 106 -8.88 6.22 3.09
C GLY A 106 -7.37 5.99 3.09
N SER A 107 -6.93 4.74 2.89
CA SER A 107 -5.51 4.39 2.86
C SER A 107 -4.78 4.96 1.65
N MET A 108 -5.49 5.11 0.51
CA MET A 108 -4.99 5.80 -0.69
C MET A 108 -4.84 7.31 -0.46
N ALA A 109 -5.79 7.93 0.25
CA ALA A 109 -5.69 9.35 0.62
C ALA A 109 -4.50 9.61 1.57
N LEU A 110 -4.26 8.73 2.55
CA LEU A 110 -3.07 8.84 3.41
C LEU A 110 -1.77 8.61 2.63
N MET A 111 -1.78 7.78 1.58
CA MET A 111 -0.63 7.60 0.70
C MET A 111 -0.23 8.89 -0.01
N LEU A 112 -1.20 9.72 -0.39
CA LEU A 112 -0.93 11.06 -0.94
C LEU A 112 -0.16 11.92 0.06
N ILE A 113 -0.64 11.93 1.32
CA ILE A 113 0.02 12.66 2.42
C ILE A 113 1.43 12.11 2.66
N ALA A 114 1.60 10.78 2.61
CA ALA A 114 2.91 10.14 2.72
C ALA A 114 3.85 10.53 1.57
N GLY A 115 3.36 10.59 0.33
CA GLY A 115 4.14 11.06 -0.81
C GLY A 115 4.56 12.52 -0.68
N VAL A 116 3.67 13.40 -0.25
CA VAL A 116 4.01 14.79 0.04
C VAL A 116 5.05 14.88 1.17
N ALA A 117 4.93 14.06 2.22
CA ALA A 117 5.92 14.00 3.29
C ALA A 117 7.30 13.53 2.78
N VAL A 118 7.36 12.49 1.93
CA VAL A 118 8.60 12.01 1.31
C VAL A 118 9.25 13.08 0.43
N LEU A 119 8.46 13.86 -0.31
CA LEU A 119 9.00 15.00 -1.07
C LEU A 119 9.62 16.06 -0.16
N ARG A 120 8.98 16.36 0.97
CA ARG A 120 9.42 17.42 1.90
C ARG A 120 10.68 17.05 2.66
N THR A 121 10.84 15.79 3.07
CA THR A 121 12.03 15.36 3.81
C THR A 121 13.29 15.34 2.96
N ARG A 122 13.14 15.22 1.62
CA ARG A 122 14.24 15.14 0.64
C ARG A 122 15.25 14.01 0.95
N MET A 123 14.87 13.02 1.74
CA MET A 123 15.74 11.90 2.10
C MET A 123 15.95 10.94 0.91
N TRP A 124 14.93 10.80 0.06
CA TRP A 124 15.09 10.15 -1.24
C TRP A 124 15.43 11.16 -2.33
N ALA A 125 16.42 10.81 -3.15
CA ALA A 125 16.84 11.56 -4.32
C ALA A 125 16.32 10.93 -5.63
N GLY A 126 16.28 11.75 -6.68
CA GLY A 126 15.89 11.32 -8.03
C GLY A 126 14.41 10.96 -8.14
N TRP A 127 14.11 9.91 -8.90
CA TRP A 127 12.73 9.46 -9.17
C TRP A 127 12.04 8.88 -7.92
N ARG A 128 12.79 8.28 -6.99
CA ARG A 128 12.27 7.56 -5.81
C ARG A 128 11.33 8.41 -4.95
N ARG A 129 11.60 9.70 -4.81
CA ARG A 129 10.77 10.62 -4.01
C ARG A 129 9.35 10.81 -4.55
N PHE A 130 9.12 10.56 -5.84
CA PHE A 130 7.82 10.71 -6.49
C PHE A 130 7.00 9.41 -6.47
N VAL A 131 7.63 8.28 -6.13
CA VAL A 131 6.98 6.97 -6.20
C VAL A 131 5.76 6.86 -5.28
N PRO A 132 5.78 7.34 -4.03
CA PRO A 132 4.59 7.24 -3.20
C PRO A 132 3.43 8.12 -3.73
N LEU A 133 3.74 9.23 -4.42
CA LEU A 133 2.72 10.02 -5.10
C LEU A 133 2.14 9.27 -6.29
N ALA A 134 2.95 8.53 -7.07
CA ALA A 134 2.44 7.67 -8.12
C ALA A 134 1.45 6.63 -7.53
N CYS A 135 1.79 5.96 -6.43
CA CYS A 135 0.82 5.08 -5.76
C CYS A 135 -0.49 5.80 -5.41
N ALA A 136 -0.41 7.01 -4.86
CA ALA A 136 -1.60 7.80 -4.49
C ALA A 136 -2.49 8.22 -5.68
N LEU A 137 -1.94 8.25 -6.89
CA LEU A 137 -2.69 8.59 -8.11
C LEU A 137 -3.52 7.42 -8.66
N PHE A 138 -3.47 6.23 -8.06
CA PHE A 138 -4.27 5.08 -8.51
C PHE A 138 -5.77 5.40 -8.67
N LEU A 139 -6.43 5.93 -7.64
CA LEU A 139 -7.86 6.25 -7.70
C LEU A 139 -8.16 7.36 -8.73
N PRO A 140 -7.44 8.51 -8.74
CA PRO A 140 -7.60 9.50 -9.79
C PRO A 140 -7.46 8.94 -11.21
N VAL A 141 -6.45 8.10 -11.45
CA VAL A 141 -6.24 7.45 -12.75
C VAL A 141 -7.43 6.56 -13.11
N PHE A 142 -7.88 5.70 -12.19
CA PHE A 142 -9.04 4.84 -12.42
C PHE A 142 -10.28 5.66 -12.80
N PHE A 143 -10.66 6.64 -11.97
CA PHE A 143 -11.87 7.43 -12.21
C PHE A 143 -11.79 8.31 -13.46
N ALA A 144 -10.60 8.79 -13.82
CA ALA A 144 -10.41 9.54 -15.06
C ALA A 144 -10.57 8.68 -16.32
N LEU A 145 -10.23 7.38 -16.25
CA LEU A 145 -10.33 6.46 -17.38
C LEU A 145 -11.76 5.92 -17.61
N VAL A 146 -12.55 5.77 -16.54
CA VAL A 146 -13.93 5.23 -16.61
C VAL A 146 -14.83 5.90 -17.68
N PRO A 147 -14.95 7.24 -17.76
CA PRO A 147 -15.84 7.87 -18.74
C PRO A 147 -15.36 7.74 -20.20
N VAL A 148 -14.08 7.42 -20.43
CA VAL A 148 -13.48 7.36 -21.77
C VAL A 148 -13.40 5.92 -22.29
N LEU A 149 -13.05 4.97 -21.44
CA LEU A 149 -12.75 3.59 -21.82
C LEU A 149 -13.78 2.57 -21.31
N GLY A 150 -14.71 3.00 -20.46
CA GLY A 150 -15.60 2.11 -19.72
C GLY A 150 -14.94 1.49 -18.49
N ARG A 151 -15.77 0.96 -17.59
CA ARG A 151 -15.33 0.49 -16.26
C ARG A 151 -14.34 -0.67 -16.33
N ASP A 152 -14.59 -1.66 -17.17
CA ASP A 152 -13.78 -2.90 -17.18
C ASP A 152 -12.38 -2.67 -17.72
N VAL A 153 -12.26 -1.92 -18.82
CA VAL A 153 -10.96 -1.53 -19.39
C VAL A 153 -10.21 -0.62 -18.43
N ALA A 154 -10.88 0.37 -17.82
CA ALA A 154 -10.29 1.24 -16.82
C ALA A 154 -9.78 0.45 -15.60
N ALA A 155 -10.54 -0.54 -15.11
CA ALA A 155 -10.14 -1.39 -13.99
C ALA A 155 -8.90 -2.23 -14.33
N SER A 156 -8.85 -2.82 -15.53
CA SER A 156 -7.68 -3.58 -15.99
C SER A 156 -6.42 -2.71 -16.08
N ILE A 157 -6.52 -1.52 -16.67
CA ILE A 157 -5.39 -0.57 -16.76
C ILE A 157 -4.96 -0.11 -15.36
N ALA A 158 -5.91 0.25 -14.49
CA ALA A 158 -5.63 0.71 -13.15
C ALA A 158 -4.98 -0.39 -12.28
N GLY A 159 -5.36 -1.65 -12.47
CA GLY A 159 -4.73 -2.74 -11.77
C GLY A 159 -3.29 -3.00 -12.27
N TRP A 160 -3.02 -2.97 -13.58
CA TRP A 160 -1.62 -3.01 -14.09
C TRP A 160 -0.79 -1.81 -13.63
N TYR A 161 -1.41 -0.63 -13.54
CA TYR A 161 -0.80 0.55 -12.93
C TYR A 161 -0.39 0.28 -11.49
N THR A 162 -1.21 -0.41 -10.70
CA THR A 162 -0.86 -0.73 -9.31
C THR A 162 0.34 -1.67 -9.21
N VAL A 163 0.45 -2.67 -10.10
CA VAL A 163 1.65 -3.53 -10.19
C VAL A 163 2.90 -2.67 -10.40
N GLY A 164 2.86 -1.74 -11.35
CA GLY A 164 3.97 -0.84 -11.64
C GLY A 164 4.29 0.10 -10.47
N ALA A 165 3.30 0.82 -9.95
CA ALA A 165 3.50 1.84 -8.92
C ALA A 165 3.95 1.22 -7.58
N TRP A 166 3.30 0.15 -7.11
CA TRP A 166 3.71 -0.53 -5.89
C TRP A 166 4.97 -1.37 -6.07
N GLY A 167 5.21 -1.93 -7.26
CA GLY A 167 6.48 -2.57 -7.60
C GLY A 167 7.65 -1.59 -7.53
N LEU A 168 7.47 -0.38 -8.07
CA LEU A 168 8.46 0.71 -7.94
C LEU A 168 8.66 1.15 -6.50
N LEU A 169 7.59 1.21 -5.69
CA LEU A 169 7.69 1.56 -4.27
C LEU A 169 8.50 0.50 -3.51
N ALA A 170 8.19 -0.77 -3.73
CA ALA A 170 8.89 -1.89 -3.15
C ALA A 170 10.37 -1.90 -3.57
N TYR A 171 10.66 -1.64 -4.84
CA TYR A 171 12.02 -1.54 -5.35
C TYR A 171 12.80 -0.35 -4.76
N ALA A 172 12.15 0.81 -4.62
CA ALA A 172 12.75 1.98 -3.98
C ALA A 172 13.09 1.72 -2.49
N VAL A 173 12.20 1.03 -1.78
CA VAL A 173 12.42 0.56 -0.41
C VAL A 173 13.58 -0.44 -0.34
N LEU A 174 13.56 -1.47 -1.19
CA LEU A 174 14.60 -2.50 -1.29
C LEU A 174 15.99 -1.90 -1.54
N SER A 175 16.04 -0.82 -2.32
CA SER A 175 17.25 -0.09 -2.68
C SER A 175 17.64 0.99 -1.68
N THR A 176 16.94 1.09 -0.54
CA THR A 176 17.28 2.06 0.52
C THR A 176 18.31 1.42 1.47
N PRO A 177 19.52 2.01 1.59
CA PRO A 177 20.54 1.50 2.50
C PRO A 177 20.01 1.39 3.94
N GLU A 178 20.41 0.34 4.64
CA GLU A 178 20.07 0.20 6.06
C GLU A 178 20.61 1.39 6.86
N PRO A 179 19.84 1.93 7.82
CA PRO A 179 20.36 2.86 8.79
C PRO A 179 21.50 2.17 9.56
N LYS A 180 22.73 2.70 9.45
CA LYS A 180 23.83 2.22 10.29
C LYS A 180 23.47 2.53 11.74
N LEU A 181 23.28 1.49 12.55
CA LEU A 181 23.25 1.62 14.01
C LEU A 181 24.60 2.20 14.42
N VAL A 182 24.64 3.49 14.77
CA VAL A 182 25.79 4.06 15.45
C VAL A 182 25.84 3.34 16.81
N PRO A 183 26.91 2.59 17.13
CA PRO A 183 27.04 2.00 18.45
C PRO A 183 26.90 3.11 19.47
N ALA A 184 26.03 2.92 20.46
CA ALA A 184 25.94 3.85 21.58
C ALA A 184 27.35 4.04 22.13
N LEU A 185 27.83 5.29 22.12
CA LEU A 185 29.11 5.63 22.73
C LEU A 185 29.09 5.05 24.14
N VAL A 186 29.95 4.06 24.37
CA VAL A 186 30.18 3.50 25.70
C VAL A 186 30.51 4.68 26.60
N PRO A 187 29.73 4.96 27.67
CA PRO A 187 30.09 6.04 28.57
C PRO A 187 31.51 5.79 29.06
N ALA A 188 32.39 6.77 28.87
CA ALA A 188 33.71 6.74 29.46
C ALA A 188 33.53 6.62 30.98
N LYS A 189 34.29 5.67 31.55
CA LYS A 189 34.21 5.13 32.92
C LYS A 189 33.90 6.16 34.01
#